data_AF-A0A7V5ASP9-F1
#
_entry.id   AF-A0A7V5ASP9-F1
#
_cell.length_a   1.000
_cell.length_b   1.000
_cell.length_c   1.000
_cell.angle_alpha   90.00
_cell.angle_beta   90.00
_cell.angle_gamma   90.00
#
_symmetry.space_group_name_H-M   'P 1'
#
loop_
_entity.id
_entity.type
_entity.pdbx_description
1 polymer ?
#
loop_
_entity_poly.entity_id
_entity_poly.type
_entity_poly.pdbx_seq_one_letter_code
_entity_poly.pdbx_strand_id
1 'polypeptide(L)' 'MIKVKARGEEALDHLLRRFKKLCEKEGLTKDIKRVAHYEKPSEERRRRIRQVRKRELKRIQQQELLDLEVKKRKRRLLKT' A
#
# COMPACT_ATOMS: atom_id res chain seq x y z
N MET A 1 17.39 0.45 4.61
CA MET A 1 18.24 -0.30 3.65
C MET A 1 17.74 -1.73 3.58
N ILE A 2 17.38 -2.20 2.38
CA ILE A 2 16.82 -3.54 2.20
C ILE A 2 17.92 -4.56 2.47
N LYS A 3 17.73 -5.38 3.51
CA LYS A 3 18.64 -6.47 3.88
C LYS A 3 17.83 -7.74 4.04
N VAL A 4 18.29 -8.83 3.43
CA VAL A 4 17.69 -10.17 3.60
C VAL A 4 18.81 -11.11 3.99
N LYS A 5 18.61 -11.84 5.09
CA LYS A 5 19.51 -12.90 5.52
C LYS A 5 18.94 -14.25 5.07
N ALA A 6 19.82 -15.12 4.61
CA ALA A 6 19.49 -16.52 4.39
C ALA A 6 19.11 -17.16 5.73
N ARG A 7 18.06 -17.97 5.72
CA ARG A 7 17.78 -18.90 6.83
C ARG A 7 18.37 -20.26 6.45
N GLY A 8 18.78 -21.04 7.44
CA GLY A 8 19.56 -22.26 7.23
C GLY A 8 18.95 -23.27 6.25
N GLU A 9 17.63 -23.44 6.26
CA GLU A 9 16.93 -24.43 5.42
C GLU A 9 16.16 -23.81 4.23
N GLU A 10 16.49 -22.59 3.80
CA GLU A 10 15.80 -21.98 2.66
C GLU A 10 16.55 -22.19 1.35
N ALA A 11 15.84 -22.71 0.34
CA ALA A 11 16.35 -22.71 -1.03
C ALA A 11 16.52 -21.27 -1.57
N LEU A 12 17.47 -21.09 -2.48
CA LEU A 12 17.83 -19.79 -3.07
C LEU A 12 16.62 -19.04 -3.65
N ASP A 13 15.71 -19.75 -4.31
CA ASP A 13 14.51 -19.16 -4.91
C ASP A 13 13.57 -18.55 -3.86
N HIS A 14 13.47 -19.15 -2.68
CA HIS A 14 12.68 -18.59 -1.57
C HIS A 14 13.32 -17.33 -1.03
N LEU A 15 14.65 -17.27 -0.94
CA LEU A 15 15.39 -16.07 -0.55
C LEU A 15 15.14 -14.91 -1.55
N LEU A 16 15.28 -15.18 -2.85
CA LEU A 16 15.07 -14.20 -3.91
C LEU A 16 13.63 -13.68 -3.94
N ARG A 17 12.64 -14.55 -3.75
CA ARG A 17 11.22 -14.15 -3.64
C ARG A 17 10.99 -13.19 -2.46
N ARG A 18 11.58 -13.45 -1.30
CA ARG A 18 11.46 -12.55 -0.14
C ARG A 18 12.15 -11.22 -0.40
N PHE A 19 13.33 -11.23 -1.01
CA PHE A 19 14.02 -10.01 -1.43
C PHE A 19 13.16 -9.17 -2.37
N LYS A 20 12.60 -9.77 -3.42
CA LYS A 20 11.72 -9.07 -4.37
C LYS A 20 10.49 -8.48 -3.66
N LYS A 21 9.84 -9.24 -2.78
CA LYS A 21 8.72 -8.74 -1.97
C LYS A 21 9.10 -7.56 -1.08
N LEU A 22 10.30 -7.57 -0.49
CA LEU A 22 10.78 -6.44 0.32
C LEU A 22 11.06 -5.21 -0.54
N CYS A 23 11.66 -5.37 -1.72
CA CYS A 23 11.81 -4.28 -2.69
C CYS A 23 10.47 -3.67 -3.13
N GLU A 24 9.45 -4.51 -3.33
CA GLU A 24 8.09 -4.07 -3.66
C GLU A 24 7.40 -3.36 -2.49
N LYS A 25 7.58 -3.88 -1.26
CA LYS A 25 7.02 -3.32 -0.03
C LYS A 25 7.60 -1.94 0.28
N GLU A 26 8.92 -1.81 0.19
CA GLU A 26 9.61 -0.52 0.37
C GLU A 26 9.34 0.44 -0.79
N GLY A 27 8.79 -0.04 -1.91
CA GLY A 27 8.44 0.80 -3.05
C GLY A 27 9.65 1.26 -3.86
N LEU A 28 10.80 0.57 -3.74
CA LEU A 28 12.06 0.91 -4.40
C LEU A 28 11.88 1.15 -5.91
N THR A 29 11.12 0.28 -6.59
CA THR A 29 10.85 0.40 -8.03
C THR A 29 10.02 1.64 -8.38
N LYS A 30 9.16 2.11 -7.48
CA LYS A 30 8.40 3.36 -7.66
C LYS A 30 9.29 4.57 -7.48
N ASP A 31 10.21 4.52 -6.52
CA ASP A 31 11.16 5.61 -6.28
C ASP A 31 12.16 5.77 -7.43
N ILE A 32 12.69 4.66 -7.96
CA ILE A 32 13.54 4.70 -9.16
C ILE A 32 12.81 5.39 -10.31
N LYS A 33 11.56 4.99 -10.60
CA LYS A 33 10.74 5.61 -11.67
C LYS A 33 10.43 7.09 -11.39
N ARG A 34 10.27 7.46 -10.12
CA ARG A 34 9.98 8.83 -9.69
C ARG A 34 11.17 9.77 -9.89
N VAL A 35 12.39 9.26 -9.70
CA VAL A 35 13.63 10.05 -9.81
C VAL A 35 14.27 9.97 -11.20
N ALA A 36 13.83 9.03 -12.04
CA ALA A 36 14.37 8.83 -13.40
C ALA A 36 14.32 10.08 -14.31
N HIS A 37 13.48 11.07 -13.99
CA HIS A 37 13.40 12.32 -14.73
C HIS A 37 13.27 13.49 -13.75
N TYR A 38 13.73 14.66 -14.17
CA TYR A 38 13.52 15.88 -13.41
C TYR A 38 12.02 16.23 -13.38
N GLU A 39 11.48 16.30 -12.17
CA GLU A 39 10.14 16.80 -11.92
C GLU A 39 10.26 18.20 -11.32
N LYS A 40 9.61 19.19 -11.93
CA LYS A 40 9.58 20.56 -11.40
C LYS A 40 9.00 20.55 -9.98
N PRO A 41 9.51 21.39 -9.04
CA PRO A 41 9.02 21.42 -7.66
C PRO A 41 7.50 21.66 -7.53
N SER A 42 6.91 22.42 -8.47
CA SER A 42 5.47 22.65 -8.53
C SER A 42 4.67 21.40 -8.91
N GLU A 43 5.15 20.62 -9.89
CA GLU A 43 4.55 19.34 -10.27
C GLU A 43 4.64 18.32 -9.13
N GLU A 44 5.80 18.28 -8.46
CA GLU A 44 6.01 17.39 -7.33
C GLU A 44 5.01 17.68 -6.19
N ARG A 45 4.81 18.97 -5.85
CA ARG A 45 3.80 19.42 -4.88
C ARG A 45 2.38 19.02 -5.32
N ARG A 46 2.02 19.27 -6.59
CA ARG A 46 0.72 18.87 -7.15
C ARG A 46 0.48 17.37 -7.06
N ARG A 47 1.51 16.55 -7.34
CA ARG A 47 1.43 15.09 -7.25
C ARG A 47 1.23 14.63 -5.81
N ARG A 48 1.96 15.20 -4.85
CA ARG A 48 1.80 14.87 -3.41
C ARG A 48 0.38 15.14 -2.92
N ILE A 49 -0.19 16.30 -3.24
CA ILE A 49 -1.58 16.66 -2.88
C ILE A 49 -2.58 15.67 -3.47
N ARG A 50 -2.46 15.33 -4.76
CA ARG A 50 -3.33 14.33 -5.41
C ARG A 50 -3.25 12.95 -4.74
N GLN A 51 -2.06 12.53 -4.34
CA GLN A 51 -1.88 11.25 -3.64
C GLN A 51 -2.54 11.24 -2.27
N VAL A 52 -2.42 12.33 -1.49
CA VAL A 52 -3.08 12.46 -0.18
C VAL A 52 -4.59 12.41 -0.33
N ARG A 53 -5.17 13.25 -1.20
CA ARG A 53 -6.62 13.26 -1.48
C ARG A 53 -7.14 11.88 -1.89
N LYS A 54 -6.42 11.19 -2.78
CA LYS A 54 -6.78 9.82 -3.20
C LYS A 54 -6.76 8.82 -2.03
N ARG A 55 -5.82 8.95 -1.08
CA ARG A 55 -5.76 8.10 0.11
C ARG A 55 -6.92 8.39 1.07
N GLU A 56 -7.27 9.65 1.27
CA GLU A 56 -8.40 10.05 2.11
C GLU A 56 -9.73 9.55 1.57
N LEU A 57 -9.99 9.76 0.28
CA LEU A 57 -11.21 9.25 -0.38
C LEU A 57 -11.36 7.73 -0.21
N LYS A 58 -10.26 6.98 -0.33
CA LYS A 58 -10.27 5.53 -0.10
C LYS A 58 -10.58 5.16 1.35
N ARG A 59 -10.06 5.92 2.31
CA ARG A 59 -10.35 5.69 3.75
C ARG A 59 -11.81 5.93 4.06
N ILE A 60 -12.38 7.03 3.55
CA ILE A 60 -13.80 7.37 3.71
C ILE A 60 -14.66 6.26 3.12
N GLN A 61 -14.40 5.85 1.87
CA GLN A 61 -15.13 4.76 1.23
C GLN A 61 -15.05 3.45 2.03
N GLN A 62 -13.89 3.12 2.59
CA GLN A 62 -13.74 1.93 3.44
C GLN A 62 -14.54 2.04 4.74
N GLN A 63 -14.54 3.20 5.39
CA GLN A 63 -15.34 3.45 6.59
C GLN A 63 -16.84 3.31 6.31
N GLU A 64 -17.32 3.92 5.22
CA GLU A 64 -18.72 3.81 4.81
C GLU A 64 -19.15 2.35 4.58
N LEU A 65 -18.29 1.54 3.94
CA LEU A 65 -18.55 0.12 3.73
C LEU A 65 -18.64 -0.65 5.05
N LEU A 66 -17.73 -0.39 6.00
CA LEU A 66 -17.74 -1.00 7.33
C LEU A 66 -19.00 -0.60 8.12
N ASP A 67 -19.37 0.68 8.09
CA ASP A 67 -20.57 1.18 8.75
C ASP A 67 -21.85 0.53 8.21
N LEU A 68 -21.91 0.33 6.89
CA LEU A 68 -22.99 -0.39 6.24
C LEU A 68 -23.05 -1.86 6.67
N GLU A 69 -21.90 -2.51 6.82
CA GLU A 69 -21.80 -3.90 7.26
C GLU A 69 -22.27 -4.06 8.72
N VAL A 70 -21.86 -3.15 9.61
CA VAL A 70 -22.32 -3.10 11.01
C VAL A 70 -23.84 -2.90 11.08
N LYS A 71 -24.38 -1.94 10.31
CA LYS A 71 -25.84 -1.69 10.25
C LYS A 71 -26.60 -2.92 9.76
N LYS A 72 -26.10 -3.62 8.74
CA LYS A 72 -26.70 -4.88 8.24
C LYS A 72 -26.68 -5.98 9.30
N ARG A 73 -25.57 -6.15 10.02
CA ARG A 73 -25.46 -7.14 11.10
C ARG A 73 -26.44 -6.87 12.24
N LYS A 74 -26.55 -5.61 12.69
CA LYS A 74 -27.51 -5.19 13.72
C LYS A 74 -28.96 -5.46 13.30
N ARG A 75 -29.32 -5.15 12.04
CA ARG A 75 -30.67 -5.43 11.50
C ARG A 75 -31.00 -6.92 11.44
N ARG A 76 -30.01 -7.80 11.20
CA ARG A 76 -30.22 -9.26 11.22
C ARG A 76 -30.50 -9.76 12.64
N LEU A 77 -29.77 -9.26 13.63
CA LEU A 77 -29.94 -9.62 15.04
C LEU A 77 -31.27 -9.13 15.64
N LEU A 78 -31.80 -7.99 15.16
CA LEU A 78 -33.08 -7.44 15.60
C LEU A 78 -34.30 -8.10 14.92
N LYS A 79 -34.07 -9.00 13.96
CA LYS A 79 -35.14 -9.68 13.18
C LYS A 79 -35.41 -11.11 13.65
N THR A 80 -34.64 -11.62 14.60
CA THR A 80 -34.87 -12.88 15.33
C THR A 80 -35.54 -12.58 16.64
#